data_AF-A0A2N3AAD3-F1
#
_entry.id   AF-A0A2N3AAD3-F1
#
_cell.length_a   1.000
_cell.length_b   1.000
_cell.length_c   1.000
_cell.angle_alpha   90.00
_cell.angle_beta   90.00
_cell.angle_gamma   90.00
#
_symmetry.space_group_name_H-M   'P 1'
#
loop_
_entity.id
_entity.type
_entity.pdbx_description
1 polymer ?
#
loop_
_entity_poly.entity_id
_entity_poly.type
_entity_poly.pdbx_seq_one_letter_code
_entity_poly.pdbx_strand_id
1 'polypeptide(L)'
;MRIIFLFSLFIFLVNAGFAQQCEQVNHLIYDNWKDVSKPVLSNDGKWVSFELNPQKGDGKLIIYDLENRSYDTISRGYDAKFLPDSKTIIFKIKPPYAELRKQKLDGVKNEKLLKDSLAVFFLGTDSIRRFSNSTLLK
;
A
#
# COMPACT_ATOMS: atom_id res chain seq x y z
N MET A 1 26.60 -14.65 45.47
CA MET A 1 26.95 -13.40 44.76
C MET A 1 27.59 -13.63 43.38
N ARG A 2 28.47 -14.65 43.20
CA ARG A 2 29.12 -14.93 41.90
C ARG A 2 28.16 -15.31 40.75
N ILE A 3 27.10 -16.07 41.04
CA ILE A 3 26.09 -16.50 40.05
C ILE A 3 25.21 -15.33 39.59
N ILE A 4 24.85 -14.41 40.50
CA ILE A 4 24.04 -13.22 40.18
C ILE A 4 24.82 -12.29 39.25
N PHE A 5 26.13 -12.14 39.48
CA PHE A 5 27.02 -11.38 38.60
C PHE A 5 27.15 -11.98 37.20
N LEU A 6 27.27 -13.31 37.10
CA LEU A 6 27.32 -14.02 35.81
C LEU A 6 25.99 -13.88 35.04
N PHE A 7 24.86 -13.93 35.74
CA PHE A 7 23.54 -13.77 35.12
C PHE A 7 23.31 -12.33 34.62
N SER A 8 23.73 -11.33 35.40
CA SER A 8 23.69 -9.92 34.99
C SER A 8 24.58 -9.65 33.77
N LEU A 9 25.79 -10.22 33.74
CA LEU A 9 26.70 -10.11 32.60
C LEU A 9 26.14 -10.77 31.34
N PHE A 10 25.47 -11.93 31.49
CA PHE A 10 24.82 -12.62 30.39
C PHE A 10 23.65 -11.80 29.80
N ILE A 11 22.82 -11.18 30.64
CA ILE A 11 21.74 -10.29 30.20
C ILE A 11 22.31 -9.07 29.46
N PHE A 12 23.43 -8.51 29.91
CA PHE A 12 24.07 -7.37 29.25
C PHE A 12 24.62 -7.75 27.85
N LEU A 13 25.22 -8.93 27.72
CA LEU A 13 25.75 -9.44 26.44
C LEU A 13 24.65 -9.69 25.40
N VAL A 14 23.48 -10.19 25.82
CA VAL A 14 22.34 -10.41 24.90
C VAL A 14 21.81 -9.08 24.34
N ASN A 15 21.78 -8.01 25.13
CA ASN A 15 21.26 -6.71 24.68
C ASN A 15 22.20 -5.99 23.70
N ALA A 16 23.52 -6.19 23.81
CA ALA A 16 24.50 -5.54 22.92
C ALA A 16 24.42 -6.03 21.46
N GLY A 17 23.91 -7.25 21.22
CA GLY A 17 23.80 -7.86 19.89
C GLY A 17 22.66 -7.31 19.01
N PHE A 18 21.68 -6.60 19.58
CA PHE A 18 20.53 -6.06 18.84
C PHE A 18 20.74 -4.62 18.33
N ALA A 19 21.91 -4.02 18.58
CA ALA A 19 22.15 -2.59 18.33
C ALA A 19 22.69 -2.24 16.92
N GLN A 20 22.77 -3.19 15.98
CA GLN A 20 23.52 -3.02 14.71
C GLN A 20 22.76 -3.38 13.43
N GLN A 21 21.46 -3.15 13.36
CA GLN A 21 20.72 -3.29 12.10
C GLN A 21 20.17 -1.94 11.61
N CYS A 22 21.05 -0.98 11.35
CA CYS A 22 20.69 0.14 10.47
C CYS A 22 20.86 -0.34 9.03
N GLU A 23 19.78 -0.31 8.22
CA GLU A 23 19.90 -0.54 6.79
C GLU A 23 20.92 0.44 6.20
N GLN A 24 22.02 -0.09 5.66
CA GLN A 24 23.03 0.74 5.01
C GLN A 24 22.47 1.33 3.73
N VAL A 25 22.69 2.64 3.52
CA VAL A 25 22.28 3.34 2.30
C VAL A 25 23.05 2.76 1.10
N ASN A 26 22.43 1.82 0.40
CA ASN A 26 22.92 1.20 -0.83
C ASN A 26 21.89 1.41 -1.96
N HIS A 27 22.29 1.19 -3.22
CA HIS A 27 21.46 1.38 -4.41
C HIS A 27 20.13 0.60 -4.40
N LEU A 28 20.06 -0.49 -3.64
CA LEU A 28 18.83 -1.28 -3.45
C LEU A 28 17.72 -0.52 -2.71
N ILE A 29 18.05 0.53 -1.96
CA ILE A 29 17.05 1.34 -1.25
C ILE A 29 16.24 2.21 -2.22
N TYR A 30 16.80 2.58 -3.37
CA TYR A 30 16.07 3.36 -4.38
C TYR A 30 14.85 2.59 -4.92
N ASP A 31 14.99 1.28 -5.17
CA ASP A 31 13.87 0.43 -5.60
C ASP A 31 12.70 0.43 -4.57
N ASN A 32 13.02 0.62 -3.28
CA ASN A 32 12.07 0.66 -2.18
C ASN A 32 11.58 2.07 -1.81
N TRP A 33 12.16 3.12 -2.41
CA TRP A 33 11.74 4.49 -2.16
C TRP A 33 10.28 4.65 -2.59
N LYS A 34 9.48 5.23 -1.70
CA LYS A 34 8.03 5.36 -1.85
C LYS A 34 7.68 6.81 -2.10
N ASP A 35 7.09 7.05 -3.25
CA ASP A 35 6.55 8.36 -3.60
C ASP A 35 5.08 8.44 -3.20
N VAL A 36 4.72 9.56 -2.60
CA VAL A 36 3.32 9.92 -2.34
C VAL A 36 2.79 10.68 -3.55
N SER A 37 1.70 10.20 -4.13
CA SER A 37 1.15 10.75 -5.36
C SER A 37 -0.37 10.85 -5.29
N LYS A 38 -0.93 11.77 -6.09
CA LYS A 38 -2.38 11.97 -6.25
C LYS A 38 -3.15 12.08 -4.92
N PRO A 39 -2.78 13.02 -4.02
CA PRO A 39 -3.60 13.28 -2.86
C PRO A 39 -4.96 13.83 -3.29
N VAL A 40 -6.04 13.28 -2.75
CA VAL A 40 -7.41 13.72 -2.97
C VAL A 40 -8.07 13.91 -1.61
N LEU A 41 -8.80 15.00 -1.45
CA LEU A 41 -9.57 15.31 -0.26
C LEU A 41 -11.06 15.05 -0.55
N SER A 42 -11.75 14.49 0.43
CA SER A 42 -13.22 14.36 0.43
C SER A 42 -13.91 15.72 0.48
N ASN A 43 -15.15 15.79 0.02
CA ASN A 43 -15.88 17.06 -0.07
C ASN A 43 -16.29 17.62 1.30
N ASP A 44 -16.38 16.77 2.33
CA ASP A 44 -16.60 17.15 3.73
C ASP A 44 -15.30 17.42 4.51
N GLY A 45 -14.13 17.15 3.91
CA GLY A 45 -12.82 17.38 4.50
C GLY A 45 -12.42 16.38 5.59
N LYS A 46 -13.20 15.32 5.83
CA LYS A 46 -12.93 14.33 6.89
C LYS A 46 -11.97 13.24 6.47
N TRP A 47 -11.91 12.97 5.17
CA TRP A 47 -11.13 11.89 4.58
C TRP A 47 -10.13 12.41 3.57
N VAL A 48 -8.92 11.86 3.57
CA VAL A 48 -7.89 12.08 2.56
C VAL A 48 -7.48 10.74 1.98
N SER A 49 -7.35 10.64 0.66
CA SER A 49 -6.76 9.47 0.02
C SER A 49 -5.49 9.86 -0.72
N PHE A 50 -4.45 9.03 -0.65
CA PHE A 50 -3.22 9.22 -1.41
C PHE A 50 -2.62 7.88 -1.81
N GLU A 51 -1.89 7.88 -2.92
CA GLU A 51 -1.19 6.69 -3.39
C GLU A 51 0.25 6.70 -2.90
N LEU A 52 0.69 5.57 -2.36
CA LEU A 52 2.04 5.30 -1.91
C LEU A 52 2.66 4.27 -2.85
N ASN A 53 3.43 4.75 -3.83
CA ASN A 53 3.94 3.95 -4.93
C ASN A 53 5.46 3.78 -4.80
N PRO A 54 6.00 2.55 -4.70
CA PRO A 54 7.43 2.33 -4.82
C PRO A 54 7.89 2.55 -6.26
N GLN A 55 9.18 2.85 -6.47
CA GLN A 55 9.75 2.95 -7.82
C GLN A 55 9.59 1.64 -8.61
N LYS A 56 9.63 0.49 -7.92
CA LYS A 56 9.43 -0.83 -8.51
C LYS A 56 8.56 -1.72 -7.62
N GLY A 57 7.46 -2.22 -8.19
CA GLY A 57 6.58 -3.17 -7.55
C GLY A 57 5.14 -2.67 -7.43
N ASP A 58 4.43 -3.20 -6.45
CA ASP A 58 3.03 -2.91 -6.21
C ASP A 58 2.88 -1.73 -5.24
N GLY A 59 2.18 -0.69 -5.70
CA GLY A 59 1.79 0.45 -4.87
C GLY A 59 0.65 0.13 -3.91
N LYS A 60 0.33 1.10 -3.05
CA LYS A 60 -0.77 1.03 -2.10
C LYS A 60 -1.58 2.32 -2.15
N LEU A 61 -2.89 2.22 -2.03
CA LEU A 61 -3.75 3.36 -1.76
C LEU A 61 -3.97 3.44 -0.26
N ILE A 62 -3.72 4.61 0.32
CA ILE A 62 -4.00 4.90 1.72
C ILE A 62 -5.23 5.79 1.77
N ILE A 63 -6.20 5.42 2.61
CA ILE A 63 -7.36 6.24 2.95
C ILE A 63 -7.20 6.62 4.42
N TYR A 64 -7.05 7.91 4.68
CA TYR A 64 -6.78 8.47 5.99
C TYR A 64 -8.02 9.18 6.53
N ASP A 65 -8.38 8.86 7.76
CA ASP A 65 -9.40 9.55 8.54
C ASP A 65 -8.74 10.67 9.35
N LEU A 66 -9.12 11.93 9.09
CA LEU A 66 -8.57 13.08 9.80
C LEU A 66 -9.12 13.24 11.21
N GLU A 67 -10.33 12.75 11.48
CA GLU A 67 -10.97 12.88 12.79
C GLU A 67 -10.42 11.83 13.76
N ASN A 68 -10.39 10.57 13.34
CA ASN A 68 -9.95 9.45 14.18
C ASN A 68 -8.44 9.18 14.11
N ARG A 69 -7.72 9.84 13.18
CA ARG A 69 -6.29 9.62 12.91
C ARG A 69 -5.95 8.17 12.56
N SER A 70 -6.91 7.44 12.01
CA SER A 70 -6.76 6.07 11.53
C SER A 70 -6.56 6.06 10.01
N TYR A 71 -6.08 4.95 9.48
CA TYR A 71 -5.96 4.79 8.03
C TYR A 71 -6.18 3.34 7.59
N ASP A 72 -6.81 3.21 6.44
CA ASP A 72 -6.96 1.95 5.73
C ASP A 72 -5.99 1.88 4.56
N THR A 73 -5.46 0.68 4.35
CA THR A 73 -4.47 0.43 3.29
C THR A 73 -5.02 -0.58 2.30
N ILE A 74 -5.11 -0.17 1.04
CA ILE A 74 -5.55 -1.03 -0.06
C ILE A 74 -4.37 -1.32 -0.98
N SER A 75 -3.98 -2.59 -1.04
CA SER A 75 -2.92 -3.05 -1.93
C SER A 75 -3.29 -2.86 -3.40
N ARG A 76 -2.37 -2.32 -4.20
CA ARG A 76 -2.50 -2.07 -5.65
C ARG A 76 -3.63 -1.10 -6.04
N GLY A 77 -4.22 -0.42 -5.07
CA GLY A 77 -5.21 0.63 -5.31
C GLY A 77 -4.56 1.85 -5.97
N TYR A 78 -5.24 2.44 -6.95
CA TYR A 78 -4.80 3.66 -7.61
C TYR A 78 -5.99 4.42 -8.23
N ASP A 79 -5.77 5.67 -8.60
CA ASP A 79 -6.73 6.58 -9.23
C ASP A 79 -8.02 6.74 -8.41
N ALA A 80 -7.85 6.95 -7.10
CA ALA A 80 -8.94 7.09 -6.18
C ALA A 80 -9.68 8.42 -6.34
N LYS A 81 -11.01 8.38 -6.26
CA LYS A 81 -11.89 9.56 -6.29
C LYS A 81 -13.00 9.40 -5.26
N PHE A 82 -13.22 10.45 -4.47
CA PHE A 82 -14.38 10.54 -3.60
C PHE A 82 -15.62 10.90 -4.41
N LEU A 83 -16.75 10.29 -4.07
CA LEU A 83 -18.05 10.71 -4.57
C LEU A 83 -18.50 12.02 -3.88
N PRO A 84 -19.44 12.75 -4.50
CA PRO A 84 -20.03 13.94 -3.88
C PRO A 84 -20.72 13.65 -2.54
N ASP A 85 -21.13 12.41 -2.30
CA ASP A 85 -21.74 11.96 -1.05
C ASP A 85 -20.76 11.95 0.14
N SER A 86 -19.45 12.10 -0.11
CA SER A 86 -18.35 12.03 0.88
C SER A 86 -18.29 10.75 1.72
N LYS A 87 -19.08 9.73 1.37
CA LYS A 87 -19.17 8.44 2.07
C LYS A 87 -18.61 7.30 1.24
N THR A 88 -18.45 7.52 -0.06
CA THR A 88 -18.03 6.49 -0.99
C THR A 88 -16.74 6.92 -1.69
N ILE A 89 -15.77 6.02 -1.77
CA ILE A 89 -14.55 6.20 -2.56
C ILE A 89 -14.48 5.11 -3.63
N ILE A 90 -14.20 5.53 -4.86
CA ILE A 90 -14.03 4.65 -6.02
C ILE A 90 -12.55 4.67 -6.39
N PHE A 91 -11.97 3.49 -6.60
CA PHE A 91 -10.58 3.34 -7.03
C PHE A 91 -10.42 2.13 -7.93
N LYS A 92 -9.33 2.10 -8.68
CA LYS A 92 -8.95 0.96 -9.53
C LYS A 92 -7.89 0.13 -8.81
N ILE A 93 -7.82 -1.15 -9.13
CA ILE A 93 -6.84 -2.09 -8.60
C ILE A 93 -6.01 -2.62 -9.76
N LYS A 94 -4.70 -2.36 -9.75
CA LYS A 94 -3.78 -2.92 -10.73
C LYS A 94 -3.62 -4.43 -10.54
N PRO A 95 -3.42 -5.22 -11.60
CA PRO A 95 -2.98 -6.60 -11.47
C PRO A 95 -1.55 -6.65 -10.89
N PRO A 96 -1.12 -7.81 -10.37
CA PRO A 96 0.19 -7.94 -9.74
C PRO A 96 1.33 -7.57 -10.69
N TYR A 97 2.25 -6.72 -10.24
CA TYR A 97 3.38 -6.27 -11.06
C TYR A 97 4.22 -7.43 -11.63
N ALA A 98 4.42 -8.49 -10.85
CA ALA A 98 5.20 -9.65 -11.25
C ALA A 98 4.59 -10.38 -12.47
N GLU A 99 3.27 -10.54 -12.50
CA GLU A 99 2.55 -11.21 -13.58
C GLU A 99 2.52 -10.34 -14.84
N LEU A 100 2.27 -9.03 -14.68
CA LEU A 100 2.35 -8.08 -15.79
C LEU A 100 3.74 -8.04 -16.42
N ARG A 101 4.80 -8.09 -15.62
CA ARG A 101 6.18 -8.07 -16.12
C ARG A 101 6.50 -9.34 -16.92
N LYS A 102 6.06 -10.51 -16.46
CA LYS A 102 6.21 -11.77 -17.21
C LYS A 102 5.49 -11.69 -18.56
N GLN A 103 4.22 -11.30 -18.58
CA GLN A 103 3.46 -11.17 -19.83
C GLN A 103 4.08 -10.20 -20.84
N LYS A 104 4.67 -9.10 -20.35
CA LYS A 104 5.41 -8.15 -21.20
C LYS A 104 6.71 -8.75 -21.75
N LEU A 105 7.46 -9.50 -20.93
CA LEU A 105 8.65 -10.22 -21.38
C LEU A 105 8.31 -11.31 -22.39
N ASP A 106 7.17 -11.97 -22.21
CA ASP A 106 6.63 -13.02 -23.10
C ASP A 106 6.02 -12.45 -24.39
N GLY A 107 6.08 -11.13 -24.61
CA GLY A 107 5.61 -10.48 -25.84
C GLY A 107 4.09 -10.55 -26.04
N VAL A 108 3.31 -10.72 -24.97
CA VAL A 108 1.85 -10.79 -25.05
C VAL A 108 1.31 -9.46 -25.60
N LYS A 109 0.47 -9.54 -26.65
CA LYS A 109 -0.19 -8.36 -27.22
C LYS A 109 -0.94 -7.59 -26.14
N ASN A 110 -0.86 -6.25 -26.19
CA ASN A 110 -1.44 -5.34 -25.18
C ASN A 110 -2.91 -5.63 -24.84
N GLU A 111 -3.69 -6.17 -25.78
CA GLU A 111 -5.10 -6.52 -25.60
C GLU A 111 -5.35 -7.68 -24.63
N LYS A 112 -4.36 -8.59 -24.47
CA LYS A 112 -4.41 -9.77 -23.60
C LYS A 112 -3.71 -9.58 -22.26
N LEU A 113 -3.11 -8.41 -22.02
CA LEU A 113 -2.52 -8.12 -20.72
C LEU A 113 -3.59 -8.18 -19.63
N LEU A 114 -3.18 -8.57 -18.42
CA LEU A 114 -4.05 -8.50 -17.24
C LEU A 114 -4.64 -7.09 -17.12
N LYS A 115 -5.96 -7.02 -17.01
CA LYS A 115 -6.69 -5.76 -16.92
C LYS A 115 -6.89 -5.37 -15.46
N ASP A 116 -7.12 -4.08 -15.27
CA ASP A 116 -7.41 -3.52 -13.96
C ASP A 116 -8.85 -3.83 -13.52
N SER A 117 -9.04 -3.97 -12.22
CA SER A 117 -10.36 -4.14 -11.59
C SER A 117 -10.83 -2.81 -11.00
N LEU A 118 -12.13 -2.61 -10.89
CA LEU A 118 -12.71 -1.45 -10.20
C LEU A 118 -13.14 -1.88 -8.80
N ALA A 119 -12.97 -1.02 -7.80
CA ALA A 119 -13.47 -1.27 -6.46
C ALA A 119 -14.12 -0.01 -5.89
N VAL A 120 -15.13 -0.24 -5.06
CA VAL A 120 -15.87 0.77 -4.34
C VAL A 120 -15.75 0.45 -2.86
N PHE A 121 -15.35 1.43 -2.07
CA PHE A 121 -15.23 1.32 -0.62
C PHE A 121 -16.17 2.32 0.03
N PHE A 122 -16.97 1.83 0.97
CA PHE A 122 -17.88 2.64 1.76
C PHE A 122 -17.22 3.01 3.08
N LEU A 123 -16.95 4.30 3.25
CA LEU A 123 -16.34 4.89 4.43
C LEU A 123 -17.33 4.77 5.61
N GLY A 124 -16.89 4.15 6.70
CA GLY A 124 -17.68 3.96 7.93
C GLY A 124 -18.49 2.67 8.02
N THR A 125 -18.57 1.82 6.99
CA THR A 125 -19.25 0.51 7.05
C THR A 125 -18.29 -0.68 6.87
N ASP A 126 -16.98 -0.41 6.75
CA ASP A 126 -15.93 -1.40 6.45
C ASP A 126 -16.30 -2.40 5.34
N SER A 127 -17.09 -1.94 4.36
CA SER A 127 -17.57 -2.79 3.27
C SER A 127 -16.84 -2.42 1.98
N ILE A 128 -15.99 -3.34 1.53
CA ILE A 128 -15.29 -3.23 0.25
C ILE A 128 -16.06 -4.04 -0.78
N ARG A 129 -16.67 -3.38 -1.77
CA ARG A 129 -17.23 -4.07 -2.94
C ARG A 129 -16.24 -4.01 -4.08
N ARG A 130 -15.68 -5.17 -4.45
CA ARG A 130 -14.77 -5.31 -5.59
C ARG A 130 -15.58 -5.71 -6.81
N PHE A 131 -15.46 -4.94 -7.87
CA PHE A 131 -16.04 -5.23 -9.18
C PHE A 131 -14.90 -5.67 -10.11
N SER A 132 -14.77 -6.99 -10.30
CA SER A 132 -13.90 -7.53 -11.34
C SER A 132 -14.49 -7.13 -12.69
N ASN A 133 -13.83 -6.25 -13.43
CA ASN A 133 -14.34 -5.87 -14.74
C ASN A 133 -14.03 -6.98 -15.76
N SER A 134 -15.01 -7.82 -16.05
CA SER A 134 -15.24 -8.24 -17.41
C SER A 134 -16.66 -7.87 -17.82
N THR A 135 -16.78 -6.78 -18.58
CA THR A 135 -17.80 -6.48 -19.60
C THR A 135 -18.66 -5.24 -19.29
N LEU A 136 -18.38 -4.20 -20.08
CA LEU A 136 -19.26 -3.17 -20.66
C LEU A 136 -20.60 -2.90 -19.95
N LEU A 137 -20.71 -1.72 -19.32
CA LEU A 137 -22.00 -1.03 -19.25
C LEU A 137 -22.21 -0.32 -20.59
N LYS A 138 -23.12 -0.87 -21.41
CA LYS A 138 -23.71 -0.22 -22.58
C LYS A 138 -25.11 0.23 -22.21
#